data_AF-A0A2D6A6A0-F1
#
_entry.id   AF-A0A2D6A6A0-F1
#
_cell.length_a   1.000
_cell.length_b   1.000
_cell.length_c   1.000
_cell.angle_alpha   90.00
_cell.angle_beta   90.00
_cell.angle_gamma   90.00
#
_symmetry.space_group_name_H-M   'P 1'
#
loop_
_entity.id
_entity.type
_entity.pdbx_description
1 polymer ?
#
loop_
_entity_poly.entity_id
_entity_poly.type
_entity_poly.pdbx_seq_one_letter_code
_entity_poly.pdbx_strand_id
1 'polypeptide(L)'
;QDLNWLKRIKGVGPKTAQRICFEVKERAAQWLGVIGREHTTAPTPHDAIGNDAVQALVSLGFLAGEAETRVNKVRQADPDAGAEAIVKAALRG
;
A
#
# COMPACT_ATOMS: atom_id res chain seq x y z
N GLN A 1 -5.68 -11.14 -22.21
CA GLN A 1 -5.40 -11.75 -23.53
C GLN A 1 -3.88 -11.91 -23.76
N ASP A 2 -3.12 -12.16 -22.68
CA ASP A 2 -1.67 -11.86 -22.63
C ASP A 2 -0.78 -13.10 -22.76
N LEU A 3 -1.37 -14.27 -22.58
CA LEU A 3 -0.65 -15.55 -22.68
C LEU A 3 -0.13 -15.85 -24.08
N ASN A 4 -0.85 -15.39 -25.12
CA ASN A 4 -0.48 -15.67 -26.50
C ASN A 4 0.72 -14.85 -26.98
N TRP A 5 0.96 -13.65 -26.45
CA TRP A 5 2.17 -12.89 -26.82
C TRP A 5 3.41 -13.50 -26.18
N LEU A 6 3.30 -13.93 -24.92
CA LEU A 6 4.42 -14.46 -24.16
C LEU A 6 4.90 -15.82 -24.70
N LYS A 7 3.98 -16.63 -25.24
CA LYS A 7 4.26 -17.90 -25.92
C LYS A 7 5.00 -17.76 -27.26
N ARG A 8 5.10 -16.55 -27.85
CA ARG A 8 5.86 -16.31 -29.09
C ARG A 8 7.37 -16.25 -28.87
N ILE A 9 7.80 -16.14 -27.61
CA ILE A 9 9.21 -16.12 -27.22
C ILE A 9 9.74 -17.56 -27.24
N LYS A 10 10.83 -17.80 -27.98
CA LYS A 10 11.48 -19.12 -28.05
C LYS A 10 11.91 -19.55 -26.65
N GLY A 11 11.36 -20.67 -26.17
CA GLY A 11 11.64 -21.21 -24.83
C GLY A 11 10.56 -20.93 -23.78
N VAL A 12 9.51 -20.15 -24.09
CA VAL A 12 8.41 -19.90 -23.15
C VAL A 12 7.19 -20.76 -23.51
N GLY A 13 7.01 -21.86 -22.75
CA GLY A 13 5.85 -22.73 -22.87
C GLY A 13 4.60 -22.17 -22.18
N PRO A 14 3.43 -22.82 -22.34
CA PRO A 14 2.16 -22.35 -21.77
C PRO A 14 2.20 -22.23 -20.24
N LYS A 15 2.79 -23.21 -19.54
CA LYS A 15 2.93 -23.17 -18.07
C LYS A 15 3.84 -22.04 -17.60
N THR A 16 4.97 -21.83 -18.28
CA THR A 16 5.91 -20.75 -17.97
C THR A 16 5.26 -19.40 -18.22
N ALA A 17 4.50 -19.26 -19.32
CA ALA A 17 3.79 -18.03 -19.63
C ALA A 17 2.72 -17.68 -18.58
N GLN A 18 1.98 -18.68 -18.10
CA GLN A 18 1.01 -18.50 -17.01
C GLN A 18 1.69 -18.06 -15.72
N ARG A 19 2.82 -18.69 -15.36
CA ARG A 19 3.55 -18.37 -14.14
C ARG A 19 4.07 -16.94 -14.15
N ILE A 20 4.71 -16.54 -15.26
CA ILE A 20 5.21 -15.16 -15.45
C ILE A 20 4.06 -14.15 -15.35
N CYS A 21 2.92 -14.41 -16.00
CA CYS A 21 1.78 -13.49 -15.95
C CYS A 21 1.22 -13.32 -14.53
N PHE A 22 1.19 -14.40 -13.73
CA PHE A 22 0.76 -14.35 -12.35
C PHE A 22 1.76 -13.60 -11.47
N GLU A 23 3.05 -13.95 -11.54
CA GLU A 23 4.11 -13.29 -10.77
C GLU A 23 4.20 -11.79 -11.08
N VAL A 24 4.08 -11.41 -12.36
CA VAL A 24 4.05 -10.00 -12.77
C VAL A 24 2.80 -9.31 -12.26
N LYS A 25 1.64 -9.96 -12.27
CA LYS A 25 0.40 -9.39 -11.73
C LYS A 25 0.46 -9.20 -10.21
N GLU A 26 1.01 -10.16 -9.48
CA GLU A 26 1.22 -10.03 -8.03
C GLU A 26 2.22 -8.92 -7.70
N ARG A 27 3.36 -8.87 -8.41
CA ARG A 27 4.34 -7.79 -8.25
C ARG A 27 3.78 -6.45 -8.67
N ALA A 28 3.00 -6.38 -9.75
CA ALA A 28 2.35 -5.17 -10.18
C ALA A 28 1.28 -4.71 -9.18
N ALA A 29 0.54 -5.62 -8.53
CA ALA A 29 -0.39 -5.25 -7.46
C ALA A 29 0.34 -4.75 -6.21
N GLN A 30 1.48 -5.36 -5.85
CA GLN A 30 2.34 -4.87 -4.78
C GLN A 30 2.93 -3.51 -5.11
N TRP A 31 3.48 -3.35 -6.32
CA TRP A 31 3.98 -2.09 -6.81
C TRP A 31 2.86 -1.07 -6.85
N LEU A 32 1.72 -1.31 -7.48
CA LEU A 32 0.60 -0.37 -7.50
C LEU A 32 0.01 -0.09 -6.11
N GLY A 33 0.13 -1.02 -5.14
CA GLY A 33 -0.16 -0.74 -3.74
C GLY A 33 0.86 0.19 -3.07
N VAL A 34 2.09 0.21 -3.57
CA VAL A 34 3.16 1.14 -3.22
C VAL A 34 3.00 2.47 -4.00
N ILE A 35 2.92 2.44 -5.34
CA ILE A 35 2.76 3.60 -6.24
C ILE A 35 1.42 4.32 -6.03
N GLY A 36 0.33 3.59 -5.74
CA GLY A 36 -0.99 4.16 -5.45
C GLY A 36 -1.03 4.94 -4.13
N ARG A 37 0.04 4.84 -3.33
CA ARG A 37 0.20 5.57 -2.08
C ARG A 37 1.10 6.80 -2.23
N GLU A 38 1.85 6.91 -3.33
CA GLU A 38 2.84 7.98 -3.51
C GLU A 38 2.54 8.98 -4.63
N HIS A 39 1.71 8.73 -5.65
CA HIS A 39 1.40 9.79 -6.64
C HIS A 39 0.04 9.62 -7.32
N THR A 40 -0.86 10.61 -7.19
CA THR A 40 -1.79 11.13 -8.25
C THR A 40 -2.59 12.36 -7.78
N THR A 41 -2.51 12.78 -6.52
CA THR A 41 -3.07 14.07 -6.06
C THR A 41 -2.08 14.72 -5.10
N ALA A 42 -1.90 16.04 -5.18
CA ALA A 42 -1.17 16.76 -4.14
C ALA A 42 -1.77 16.37 -2.78
N PRO A 43 -0.97 15.86 -1.83
CA PRO A 43 -1.51 15.40 -0.55
C PRO A 43 -2.22 16.57 0.11
N THR A 44 -3.48 16.36 0.49
CA THR A 44 -4.16 17.36 1.33
C THR A 44 -3.42 17.42 2.68
N PRO A 45 -3.53 18.53 3.44
CA PRO A 45 -2.93 18.61 4.78
C PRO A 45 -3.35 17.43 5.67
N HIS A 46 -4.58 16.94 5.47
CA HIS A 46 -5.12 15.79 6.17
C HIS A 46 -4.43 14.47 5.76
N ASP A 47 -4.17 14.27 4.47
CA ASP A 47 -3.43 13.08 3.99
C ASP A 47 -1.97 13.08 4.48
N ALA A 48 -1.34 14.26 4.56
CA ALA A 48 -0.01 14.43 5.13
C ALA A 48 0.02 14.03 6.62
N ILE A 49 -0.97 14.46 7.40
CA ILE A 49 -1.12 14.10 8.82
C ILE A 49 -1.28 12.58 9.00
N GLY A 50 -2.12 11.95 8.17
CA GLY A 50 -2.32 10.50 8.21
C GLY A 50 -1.06 9.73 7.84
N ASN A 51 -0.33 10.17 6.82
CA ASN A 51 0.92 9.52 6.41
C ASN A 51 2.01 9.66 7.47
N ASP A 52 2.14 10.84 8.09
CA ASP A 52 3.11 11.09 9.17
C ASP A 52 2.84 10.19 10.39
N ALA A 53 1.57 10.04 10.77
CA ALA A 53 1.18 9.13 11.84
C ALA A 53 1.52 7.66 11.51
N VAL A 54 1.36 7.23 10.26
CA VAL A 54 1.76 5.88 9.84
C VAL A 54 3.28 5.71 9.90
N GLN A 55 4.05 6.68 9.43
CA GLN A 55 5.52 6.63 9.48
C GLN A 55 6.04 6.59 10.92
N ALA A 56 5.41 7.34 11.84
CA ALA A 56 5.72 7.28 13.25
C ALA A 56 5.48 5.88 13.85
N LEU A 57 4.34 5.24 13.54
CA LEU A 57 4.06 3.88 14.01
C LEU A 57 5.02 2.84 13.41
N VAL A 58 5.37 2.95 12.13
CA VAL A 58 6.37 2.08 11.50
C VAL A 58 7.74 2.25 12.18
N SER A 59 8.11 3.48 12.52
CA SER A 59 9.36 3.78 13.25
C SER A 59 9.37 3.20 14.67
N LEU A 60 8.19 3.00 15.27
CA LEU A 60 8.02 2.30 16.55
C LEU A 60 8.04 0.77 16.42
N GLY A 61 8.11 0.24 15.19
CA GLY A 61 8.23 -1.20 14.90
C GLY A 61 6.94 -1.87 14.44
N PHE A 62 5.87 -1.13 14.15
CA PHE A 62 4.64 -1.69 13.59
C PHE A 62 4.78 -2.01 12.10
N LEU A 63 4.11 -3.06 11.63
CA LEU A 63 4.02 -3.36 10.20
C LEU A 63 3.22 -2.26 9.48
N ALA A 64 3.65 -1.86 8.28
CA ALA A 64 3.03 -0.77 7.53
C ALA A 64 1.50 -0.93 7.37
N GLY A 65 1.04 -2.13 7.00
CA GLY A 65 -0.40 -2.40 6.85
C GLY A 65 -1.18 -2.38 8.18
N GLU A 66 -0.54 -2.76 9.30
CA GLU A 66 -1.15 -2.66 10.62
C GLU A 66 -1.26 -1.20 11.07
N ALA A 67 -0.18 -0.43 10.88
CA ALA A 67 -0.15 1.00 11.16
C ALA A 67 -1.22 1.77 10.37
N GLU A 68 -1.38 1.47 9.08
CA GLU A 68 -2.46 2.03 8.25
C GLU A 68 -3.85 1.72 8.79
N THR A 69 -4.08 0.46 9.15
CA THR A 69 -5.37 0.01 9.67
C THR A 69 -5.71 0.75 10.96
N ARG A 70 -4.74 0.90 11.86
CA ARG A 70 -4.90 1.63 13.14
C ARG A 70 -5.16 3.12 12.90
N VAL A 71 -4.37 3.78 12.04
CA VAL A 71 -4.54 5.20 11.71
C VAL A 71 -5.89 5.47 11.03
N ASN A 72 -6.31 4.62 10.10
CA ASN A 72 -7.59 4.78 9.42
C ASN A 72 -8.78 4.63 10.38
N LYS A 73 -8.72 3.68 11.34
CA LYS A 73 -9.74 3.57 12.40
C LYS A 73 -9.85 4.85 13.23
N VAL A 74 -8.72 5.45 13.60
CA VAL A 74 -8.72 6.70 14.37
C VAL A 74 -9.24 7.86 13.54
N ARG A 75 -8.82 8.02 12.28
CA ARG A 75 -9.32 9.07 11.37
C ARG A 75 -10.81 8.98 11.10
N GLN A 76 -11.39 7.78 11.10
CA GLN A 76 -12.84 7.60 10.97
C GLN A 76 -13.60 8.02 12.23
N ALA A 77 -12.98 7.88 13.41
CA ALA A 77 -13.57 8.31 14.66
C ALA A 77 -13.40 9.82 14.91
N ASP A 78 -12.26 10.38 14.50
CA ASP A 78 -11.94 11.81 14.63
C ASP A 78 -11.21 12.32 13.37
N PRO A 79 -11.95 12.95 12.43
CA PRO A 79 -11.40 13.47 11.19
C PRO A 79 -10.49 14.69 11.37
N ASP A 80 -10.55 15.42 12.49
CA ASP A 80 -9.77 16.64 12.71
C ASP A 80 -8.58 16.41 13.66
N ALA A 81 -8.35 15.17 14.07
CA ALA A 81 -7.23 14.80 14.93
C ALA A 81 -5.88 15.08 14.24
N GLY A 82 -5.00 15.83 14.91
CA GLY A 82 -3.62 16.01 14.49
C GLY A 82 -2.78 14.73 14.60
N ALA A 83 -1.61 14.70 13.94
CA ALA A 83 -0.74 13.51 13.85
C ALA A 83 -0.39 12.92 15.22
N GLU A 84 -0.07 13.76 16.20
CA GLU A 84 0.24 13.31 17.57
C GLU A 84 -0.95 12.65 18.26
N ALA A 85 -2.16 13.20 18.09
CA ALA A 85 -3.39 12.63 18.65
C ALA A 85 -3.69 11.27 18.01
N ILE A 86 -3.51 11.16 16.69
CA ILE A 86 -3.67 9.91 15.95
C ILE A 86 -2.71 8.84 16.45
N VAL A 87 -1.41 9.16 16.58
CA VAL A 87 -0.40 8.20 17.07
C VAL A 87 -0.72 7.73 18.48
N LYS A 88 -1.07 8.65 19.40
CA LYS A 88 -1.46 8.28 20.78
C LYS A 88 -2.71 7.39 20.81
N ALA A 89 -3.71 7.69 19.98
CA ALA A 89 -4.93 6.88 19.90
C ALA A 89 -4.64 5.49 19.28
N ALA A 90 -3.79 5.42 18.25
CA ALA A 90 -3.41 4.17 17.60
C ALA A 90 -2.61 3.22 18.50
N LEU A 91 -1.87 3.76 19.48
CA LEU A 91 -1.13 2.99 20.49
C LEU A 91 -2.00 2.54 21.68
N ARG A 92 -3.15 3.18 21.89
CA ARG A 92 -4.11 2.80 22.96
C ARG A 92 -5.07 1.69 22.53
N GLY A 93 -5.12 1.36 21.24
CA GLY A 93 -6.02 0.37 20.64
C GLY A 93 -5.42 -1.02 20.50
#